data_AF-A0A7S1VUZ1-F1
#
_entry.id   AF-A0A7S1VUZ1-F1
#
_cell.length_a   1.000
_cell.length_b   1.000
_cell.length_c   1.000
_cell.angle_alpha   90.00
_cell.angle_beta   90.00
_cell.angle_gamma   90.00
#
_symmetry.space_group_name_H-M   'P 1'
#
loop_
_entity.id
_entity.type
_entity.pdbx_description
1 polymer ?
#
loop_
_entity_poly.entity_id
_entity_poly.type
_entity_poly.pdbx_seq_one_letter_code
_entity_poly.pdbx_strand_id
1 'polypeptide(L)'
;GKAFPGCAFTRSFGDRLADEIGVNAEPEMLTADLTEKDRILVIASDGIFEFLTNQAVIDVCAQCADPVEACEKVVKASYDKWLEHEDRTDDITVIVGFLRCSETADDDETTTEDIAAIRAAGRRSSGMAEASADRVGRGKHSAGRSIYVPKSG
;
A
#
# COMPACT_ATOMS: atom_id res chain seq x y z
N GLY A 1 41.97 -5.78 -13.88
CA GLY A 1 41.51 -5.53 -12.50
C GLY A 1 40.90 -6.81 -11.96
N LYS A 2 40.95 -7.04 -10.64
CA LYS A 2 40.23 -8.17 -10.03
C LYS A 2 38.72 -7.88 -10.11
N ALA A 3 37.94 -8.85 -10.58
CA ALA A 3 36.49 -8.78 -10.54
C ALA A 3 36.04 -9.04 -9.10
N PHE A 4 35.54 -8.01 -8.44
CA PHE A 4 34.78 -8.18 -7.20
C PHE A 4 33.34 -8.55 -7.59
N PRO A 5 32.62 -9.38 -6.80
CA PRO A 5 31.21 -9.63 -7.03
C PRO A 5 30.48 -8.29 -7.05
N GLY A 6 29.79 -7.99 -8.15
CA GLY A 6 29.02 -6.77 -8.30
C GLY A 6 27.73 -6.90 -7.50
N CYS A 7 27.56 -6.08 -6.46
CA CYS A 7 26.26 -5.82 -5.87
C CYS A 7 25.70 -4.58 -6.55
N ALA A 8 24.47 -4.64 -7.06
CA ALA A 8 23.78 -3.48 -7.64
C ALA A 8 23.28 -2.49 -6.57
N PHE A 9 23.56 -2.76 -5.29
CA PHE A 9 23.10 -1.99 -4.15
C PHE A 9 24.27 -1.48 -3.32
N THR A 10 24.16 -0.24 -2.86
CA THR A 10 25.10 0.36 -1.90
C THR A 10 24.78 -0.01 -0.45
N ARG A 11 23.65 -0.70 -0.23
CA ARG A 11 23.20 -1.17 1.09
C ARG A 11 22.59 -2.57 0.98
N SER A 12 22.96 -3.47 1.89
CA SER A 12 22.38 -4.81 1.97
C SER A 12 22.67 -5.45 3.34
N PHE A 13 21.92 -6.50 3.68
CA PHE A 13 22.20 -7.34 4.83
C PHE A 13 22.99 -8.57 4.40
N GLY A 14 23.98 -8.99 5.18
CA GLY A 14 24.63 -10.29 5.04
C GLY A 14 25.68 -10.41 3.93
N ASP A 15 25.92 -9.37 3.13
CA ASP A 15 26.98 -9.36 2.11
C ASP A 15 28.37 -9.13 2.71
N ARG A 16 28.91 -10.15 3.37
CA ARG A 16 30.20 -10.09 4.07
C ARG A 16 31.38 -9.68 3.17
N LEU A 17 31.32 -10.02 1.87
CA LEU A 17 32.35 -9.63 0.90
C LEU A 17 32.16 -8.19 0.39
N ALA A 18 30.93 -7.67 0.40
CA ALA A 18 30.61 -6.32 -0.05
C ALA A 18 30.77 -5.27 1.08
N ASP A 19 30.68 -5.71 2.34
CA ASP A 19 30.96 -4.89 3.52
C ASP A 19 32.38 -4.30 3.49
N GLU A 20 33.37 -5.11 3.06
CA GLU A 20 34.77 -4.67 2.90
C GLU A 20 34.95 -3.57 1.84
N ILE A 21 33.98 -3.38 0.96
CA ILE A 21 33.98 -2.35 -0.11
C ILE A 21 32.91 -1.26 0.11
N GLY A 22 32.31 -1.19 1.31
CA GLY A 22 31.47 -0.07 1.74
C GLY A 22 29.96 -0.29 1.67
N VAL A 23 29.49 -1.50 1.36
CA VAL A 23 28.06 -1.84 1.45
C VAL A 23 27.69 -1.98 2.92
N ASN A 24 26.72 -1.18 3.38
CA ASN A 24 26.29 -1.21 4.78
C ASN A 24 24.83 -1.64 4.94
N ALA A 25 24.48 -2.07 6.15
CA ALA A 25 23.15 -2.57 6.50
C ALA A 25 22.23 -1.50 7.11
N GLU A 26 22.69 -0.25 7.23
CA GLU A 26 21.90 0.81 7.85
C GLU A 26 20.79 1.25 6.89
N PRO A 27 19.50 1.21 7.29
CA PRO A 27 18.42 1.62 6.41
C PRO A 27 18.29 3.15 6.34
N GLU A 28 17.67 3.64 5.27
CA GLU A 28 17.15 5.01 5.25
C GLU A 28 15.80 5.07 5.97
N MET A 29 15.66 5.99 6.92
CA MET A 29 14.44 6.15 7.71
C MET A 29 13.66 7.37 7.21
N LEU A 30 12.46 7.13 6.70
CA LEU A 30 11.50 8.17 6.30
C LEU A 30 10.24 8.05 7.15
N THR A 31 9.70 9.18 7.59
CA THR A 31 8.45 9.26 8.34
C THR A 31 7.49 10.17 7.62
N ALA A 32 6.24 9.73 7.51
CA ALA A 32 5.20 10.43 6.78
C ALA A 32 3.88 10.26 7.50
N ASP A 33 3.20 11.37 7.79
CA ASP A 33 1.85 11.35 8.32
C ASP A 33 0.88 10.85 7.25
N LEU A 34 0.05 9.88 7.62
CA LEU A 34 -1.04 9.39 6.78
C LEU A 34 -2.22 10.35 6.86
N THR A 35 -2.80 10.64 5.72
CA THR A 35 -4.00 11.46 5.57
C THR A 35 -5.12 10.64 4.95
N GLU A 36 -6.35 11.15 4.99
CA GLU A 36 -7.49 10.52 4.31
C GLU A 36 -7.31 10.37 2.79
N LYS A 37 -6.36 11.09 2.20
CA LYS A 37 -6.02 10.99 0.78
C LYS A 37 -5.14 9.77 0.48
N ASP A 38 -4.47 9.22 1.48
CA ASP A 38 -3.56 8.08 1.37
C ASP A 38 -4.36 6.78 1.48
N ARG A 39 -4.95 6.36 0.35
CA ARG A 39 -5.88 5.22 0.30
C ARG A 39 -5.20 3.88 0.01
N ILE A 40 -4.03 3.90 -0.60
CA ILE A 40 -3.33 2.70 -1.07
C ILE A 40 -1.85 2.81 -0.68
N LEU A 41 -1.34 1.78 -0.02
CA LEU A 41 0.07 1.55 0.23
C LEU A 41 0.55 0.36 -0.59
N VAL A 42 1.65 0.53 -1.31
CA VAL A 42 2.29 -0.54 -2.09
C VAL A 42 3.75 -0.66 -1.65
N ILE A 43 4.17 -1.89 -1.35
CA ILE A 43 5.57 -2.27 -1.13
C ILE A 43 5.87 -3.38 -2.13
N ALA A 44 6.93 -3.24 -2.93
CA ALA A 44 7.25 -4.24 -3.94
C ALA A 44 8.77 -4.36 -4.17
N SER A 45 9.20 -5.50 -4.72
CA SER A 45 10.55 -5.67 -5.27
C SER A 45 10.71 -4.87 -6.57
N ASP A 46 11.96 -4.71 -7.02
CA ASP A 46 12.27 -4.12 -8.32
C ASP A 46 11.74 -4.94 -9.49
N GLY A 47 11.51 -6.25 -9.30
CA GLY A 47 10.72 -7.07 -10.22
C GLY A 47 9.35 -6.47 -10.60
N ILE A 48 8.77 -5.55 -9.81
CA ILE A 48 7.60 -4.74 -10.23
C ILE A 48 8.03 -3.44 -10.92
N PHE A 49 8.93 -2.69 -10.32
CA PHE A 49 9.23 -1.31 -10.72
C PHE A 49 10.22 -1.18 -11.88
N GLU A 50 10.82 -2.28 -12.35
CA GLU A 50 11.72 -2.28 -13.50
C GLU A 50 11.02 -1.76 -14.76
N PHE A 51 9.78 -2.22 -15.01
CA PHE A 51 9.01 -1.86 -16.20
C PHE A 51 7.67 -1.19 -15.91
N LEU A 52 7.24 -1.12 -14.65
CA LEU A 52 6.03 -0.40 -14.24
C LEU A 52 6.37 0.85 -13.44
N THR A 53 5.79 1.98 -13.85
CA THR A 53 5.89 3.22 -13.07
C THR A 53 5.03 3.14 -11.81
N ASN A 54 5.41 3.90 -10.77
CA ASN A 54 4.63 4.01 -9.54
C ASN A 54 3.16 4.37 -9.82
N GLN A 55 2.90 5.27 -10.77
CA GLN A 55 1.55 5.67 -11.13
C GLN A 55 0.77 4.53 -11.80
N ALA A 56 1.40 3.77 -12.71
CA ALA A 56 0.76 2.63 -13.35
C ALA A 56 0.35 1.55 -12.33
N VAL A 57 1.21 1.28 -11.35
CA VAL A 57 0.90 0.34 -10.25
C VAL A 57 -0.31 0.82 -9.46
N ILE A 58 -0.34 2.10 -9.05
CA ILE A 58 -1.47 2.68 -8.32
C ILE A 58 -2.75 2.67 -9.15
N ASP A 59 -2.67 2.96 -10.44
CA ASP A 59 -3.84 2.96 -11.35
C ASP A 59 -4.45 1.57 -11.48
N VAL A 60 -3.63 0.51 -11.49
CA VAL A 60 -4.10 -0.88 -11.46
C VAL A 60 -4.77 -1.18 -10.13
N CYS A 61 -4.11 -0.86 -9.00
CA CYS A 61 -4.67 -1.12 -7.67
C CYS A 61 -6.01 -0.38 -7.45
N ALA A 62 -6.13 0.85 -7.95
CA ALA A 62 -7.34 1.67 -7.80
C ALA A 62 -8.57 1.12 -8.55
N GLN A 63 -8.37 0.18 -9.48
CA GLN A 63 -9.44 -0.50 -10.22
C GLN A 63 -9.90 -1.80 -9.57
N CYS A 64 -9.25 -2.25 -8.49
CA CYS A 64 -9.56 -3.50 -7.81
C CYS A 64 -10.43 -3.26 -6.57
N ALA A 65 -11.28 -4.24 -6.25
CA ALA A 65 -12.16 -4.15 -5.07
C ALA A 65 -11.45 -4.60 -3.78
N ASP A 66 -10.50 -5.53 -3.91
CA ASP A 66 -9.76 -6.09 -2.79
C ASP A 66 -8.24 -6.15 -3.09
N PRO A 67 -7.40 -6.20 -2.04
CA PRO A 67 -5.95 -6.15 -2.20
C PRO A 67 -5.37 -7.42 -2.84
N VAL A 68 -6.04 -8.57 -2.76
CA VAL A 68 -5.56 -9.81 -3.39
C VAL A 68 -5.67 -9.68 -4.90
N GLU A 69 -6.83 -9.24 -5.39
CA GLU A 69 -7.04 -8.93 -6.80
C GLU A 69 -6.04 -7.87 -7.30
N ALA A 70 -5.76 -6.84 -6.49
CA ALA A 70 -4.76 -5.83 -6.81
C ALA A 70 -3.35 -6.44 -6.97
N CYS A 71 -2.91 -7.29 -6.03
CA CYS A 71 -1.63 -7.99 -6.13
C CYS A 71 -1.57 -8.84 -7.41
N GLU A 72 -2.58 -9.66 -7.68
CA GLU A 72 -2.62 -10.54 -8.85
C GLU A 72 -2.50 -9.75 -10.16
N LYS A 73 -3.25 -8.65 -10.30
CA LYS A 73 -3.19 -7.82 -11.51
C LYS A 73 -1.85 -7.11 -11.65
N VAL A 74 -1.27 -6.60 -10.56
CA VAL A 74 0.04 -5.93 -10.59
C VAL A 74 1.15 -6.91 -10.95
N VAL A 75 1.18 -8.10 -10.33
CA VAL A 75 2.16 -9.15 -10.65
C VAL A 75 2.03 -9.57 -12.10
N LYS A 76 0.80 -9.81 -12.59
CA LYS A 76 0.57 -10.17 -13.99
C LYS A 76 1.04 -9.08 -14.94
N ALA A 77 0.69 -7.82 -14.69
CA ALA A 77 1.09 -6.70 -15.53
C ALA A 77 2.62 -6.56 -15.59
N SER A 78 3.32 -6.77 -14.47
CA SER A 78 4.77 -6.75 -14.47
C SER A 78 5.34 -7.93 -15.25
N TYR A 79 4.85 -9.14 -15.00
CA TYR A 79 5.31 -10.35 -15.69
C TYR A 79 5.15 -10.23 -17.21
N ASP A 80 4.01 -9.73 -17.69
CA ASP A 80 3.77 -9.48 -19.11
C ASP A 80 4.82 -8.49 -19.67
N LYS A 81 5.18 -7.44 -18.91
CA LYS A 81 6.20 -6.46 -19.32
C LYS A 81 7.60 -7.04 -19.36
N TRP A 82 7.96 -7.90 -18.41
CA TRP A 82 9.23 -8.63 -18.44
C TRP A 82 9.34 -9.46 -19.72
N LEU A 83 8.30 -10.21 -20.09
CA LEU A 83 8.29 -11.01 -21.32
C LEU A 83 8.39 -10.17 -22.61
N GLU A 84 8.01 -8.90 -22.57
CA GLU A 84 8.17 -7.98 -23.71
C GLU A 84 9.60 -7.45 -23.86
N HIS A 85 10.37 -7.34 -22.78
CA HIS A 85 11.67 -6.65 -22.74
C HIS A 85 12.87 -7.59 -22.57
N GLU A 86 12.70 -8.69 -21.84
CA GLU A 86 13.77 -9.64 -21.53
C GLU A 86 13.32 -11.11 -21.64
N ASP A 87 14.27 -11.99 -21.97
CA ASP A 87 14.05 -13.44 -22.04
C ASP A 87 13.97 -14.12 -20.65
N ARG A 88 14.29 -13.37 -19.58
CA ARG A 88 14.29 -13.86 -18.21
C ARG A 88 13.57 -12.86 -17.30
N THR A 89 12.82 -13.38 -16.36
CA THR A 89 12.13 -12.63 -15.31
C THR A 89 12.93 -12.64 -14.01
N ASP A 90 12.84 -11.56 -13.26
CA ASP A 90 13.30 -11.51 -11.86
C ASP A 90 12.21 -12.01 -10.90
N ASP A 91 12.54 -12.16 -9.62
CA ASP A 91 11.57 -12.48 -8.57
C ASP A 91 10.60 -11.31 -8.35
N ILE A 92 9.32 -11.54 -8.65
CA ILE A 92 8.26 -10.52 -8.56
C ILE A 92 7.52 -10.69 -7.24
N THR A 93 7.66 -9.72 -6.33
CA THR A 93 6.95 -9.70 -5.04
C THR A 93 6.27 -8.36 -4.81
N VAL A 94 5.03 -8.38 -4.33
CA VAL A 94 4.25 -7.17 -3.99
C VAL A 94 3.37 -7.39 -2.76
N ILE A 95 3.23 -6.33 -1.97
CA ILE A 95 2.31 -6.22 -0.84
C ILE A 95 1.46 -4.97 -1.10
N VAL A 96 0.13 -5.14 -1.12
CA VAL A 96 -0.83 -4.04 -1.28
C VAL A 96 -1.70 -3.92 -0.04
N GLY A 97 -1.79 -2.71 0.51
CA GLY A 97 -2.66 -2.37 1.62
C GLY A 97 -3.66 -1.28 1.24
N PHE A 98 -4.96 -1.55 1.42
CA PHE A 98 -5.99 -0.53 1.31
C PHE A 98 -6.25 0.08 2.67
N LEU A 99 -5.87 1.35 2.80
CA LEU A 99 -5.93 2.09 4.05
C LEU A 99 -7.34 2.68 4.23
N ARG A 100 -7.90 2.49 5.41
CA ARG A 100 -9.11 3.17 5.86
C ARG A 100 -8.72 4.11 6.99
N CYS A 101 -8.86 5.40 6.76
CA CYS A 101 -8.77 6.37 7.84
C CYS A 101 -10.13 6.37 8.53
N SER A 102 -10.22 5.79 9.73
CA SER A 102 -11.40 5.98 10.58
C SER A 102 -11.29 7.36 11.22
N GLU A 103 -12.35 8.16 11.16
CA GLU A 103 -12.53 9.26 12.11
C GLU A 103 -12.38 8.64 13.51
N THR A 104 -11.36 9.04 14.26
CA THR A 104 -11.42 8.85 15.70
C THR A 104 -12.63 9.64 16.14
N ALA A 105 -13.65 8.94 16.65
CA ALA A 105 -14.74 9.58 17.38
C ALA A 105 -14.09 10.57 18.34
N ASP A 106 -14.31 11.86 18.12
CA ASP A 106 -14.11 12.87 19.16
C ASP A 106 -14.76 12.31 20.42
N ASP A 107 -14.01 12.29 21.52
CA ASP A 107 -14.46 11.82 22.82
C ASP A 107 -15.87 12.36 23.06
N ASP A 108 -16.87 11.46 23.11
CA ASP A 108 -18.21 11.79 23.57
C ASP A 108 -18.04 12.23 25.03
N GLU A 109 -17.86 13.53 25.23
CA GLU A 109 -18.15 14.16 26.51
C GLU A 109 -19.66 13.99 26.66
N THR A 110 -20.08 12.81 27.14
CA THR A 110 -21.46 12.48 27.43
C THR A 110 -21.92 13.47 28.50
N THR A 111 -22.47 14.60 28.07
CA THR A 111 -23.08 15.56 28.97
C THR A 111 -24.20 14.85 29.70
N THR A 112 -24.28 15.11 31.01
CA THR A 112 -25.17 14.45 31.97
C THR A 112 -26.67 14.46 31.61
N GLU A 113 -27.05 15.16 30.54
CA GLU A 113 -28.41 15.25 30.01
C GLU A 113 -28.83 13.97 29.25
N ASP A 114 -27.90 13.26 28.61
CA ASP A 114 -28.24 12.09 27.77
C ASP A 114 -28.57 10.83 28.57
N ILE A 115 -28.02 10.71 29.80
CA ILE A 115 -28.30 9.59 30.70
C ILE A 115 -29.77 9.59 31.17
N ALA A 116 -30.42 10.76 31.23
CA ALA A 116 -31.83 10.87 31.61
C ALA A 116 -32.78 10.33 30.53
N ALA A 117 -32.46 10.53 29.26
CA ALA A 117 -33.26 10.08 28.13
C ALA A 117 -33.26 8.55 27.97
N ILE A 118 -32.11 7.90 28.21
CA ILE A 118 -31.96 6.44 28.09
C ILE A 118 -32.80 5.70 29.13
N ARG A 119 -32.96 6.24 30.34
CA ARG A 119 -33.79 5.64 31.40
C ARG A 119 -35.30 5.69 31.09
N ALA A 120 -35.74 6.63 30.24
CA ALA A 120 -37.14 6.75 29.85
C ALA A 120 -37.54 5.80 28.72
N ALA A 121 -36.60 5.39 27.86
CA ALA A 121 -36.86 4.62 26.64
C ALA A 121 -36.90 3.08 26.84
N GLY A 122 -36.58 2.57 28.03
CA GLY A 122 -36.48 1.15 28.36
C GLY A 122 -37.79 0.34 28.37
N ARG A 123 -38.77 0.65 27.53
CA ARG A 123 -39.99 -0.14 27.33
C ARG A 123 -40.52 -0.01 25.89
N ARG A 124 -40.10 -0.92 25.00
CA ARG A 124 -40.95 -1.71 24.08
C ARG A 124 -40.12 -2.53 23.09
N SER A 125 -40.66 -3.71 22.79
CA SER A 125 -40.10 -4.85 22.06
C SER A 125 -40.26 -4.81 20.53
N SER A 126 -39.46 -5.67 19.86
CA SER A 126 -39.70 -6.43 18.60
C SER A 126 -39.65 -5.74 17.23
N GLY A 127 -38.94 -6.38 16.29
CA GLY A 127 -39.25 -6.33 14.85
C GLY A 127 -38.05 -6.30 13.88
N MET A 128 -37.95 -7.30 12.99
CA MET A 128 -37.00 -7.48 11.87
C MET A 128 -37.22 -6.50 10.70
N ALA A 129 -36.20 -6.25 9.86
CA ALA A 129 -36.25 -6.36 8.37
C ALA A 129 -34.96 -5.89 7.65
N GLU A 130 -34.64 -6.57 6.53
CA GLU A 130 -33.62 -6.30 5.50
C GLU A 130 -33.76 -4.93 4.79
N ALA A 131 -32.70 -4.47 4.09
CA ALA A 131 -32.73 -4.27 2.63
C ALA A 131 -31.39 -3.81 2.01
N SER A 132 -31.29 -4.12 0.72
CA SER A 132 -30.21 -4.02 -0.27
C SER A 132 -29.90 -2.61 -0.83
N ALA A 133 -28.78 -2.55 -1.58
CA ALA A 133 -28.55 -1.84 -2.85
C ALA A 133 -27.76 -0.50 -2.86
N ASP A 134 -26.59 -0.60 -3.52
CA ASP A 134 -26.17 0.18 -4.70
C ASP A 134 -25.72 1.65 -4.54
N ARG A 135 -24.46 1.95 -4.92
CA ARG A 135 -24.14 2.96 -5.96
C ARG A 135 -22.66 3.10 -6.30
N VAL A 136 -22.43 3.04 -7.60
CA VAL A 136 -21.28 3.49 -8.40
C VAL A 136 -20.90 4.95 -8.10
N GLY A 137 -19.60 5.21 -7.91
CA GLY A 137 -19.04 6.54 -7.85
C GLY A 137 -17.70 6.63 -8.58
N ARG A 138 -17.72 7.10 -9.84
CA ARG A 138 -16.52 7.53 -10.59
C ARG A 138 -15.91 8.76 -9.89
N GLY A 139 -14.80 8.57 -9.17
CA GLY A 139 -14.01 9.65 -8.58
C GLY A 139 -12.79 9.98 -9.43
N LYS A 140 -12.56 11.26 -9.70
CA LYS A 140 -11.40 11.80 -10.40
C LYS A 140 -10.11 11.45 -9.64
N HIS A 141 -9.09 10.96 -10.36
CA HIS A 141 -7.77 10.63 -9.80
C HIS A 141 -7.08 11.90 -9.31
N SER A 142 -6.98 12.07 -7.98
CA SER A 142 -6.04 13.02 -7.38
C SER A 142 -4.66 12.38 -7.33
N ALA A 143 -3.63 13.12 -7.78
CA ALA A 143 -2.24 12.69 -7.71
C ALA A 143 -1.90 12.21 -6.28
N GLY A 144 -1.62 10.92 -6.13
CA GLY A 144 -1.18 10.34 -4.86
C GLY A 144 0.20 10.84 -4.50
N ARG A 145 0.50 10.93 -3.20
CA ARG A 145 1.86 11.24 -2.74
C ARG A 145 2.71 9.97 -2.87
N SER A 146 3.59 9.92 -3.87
CA SER A 146 4.57 8.84 -4.00
C SER A 146 5.83 9.22 -3.22
N ILE A 147 6.14 8.44 -2.19
CA ILE A 147 7.45 8.49 -1.53
C ILE A 147 8.28 7.42 -2.23
N TYR A 148 9.24 7.86 -3.04
CA TYR A 148 10.13 6.98 -3.81
C TYR A 148 11.57 7.21 -3.34
N VAL A 149 12.23 6.13 -2.95
CA VAL A 149 13.68 6.13 -2.70
C VAL A 149 14.34 5.63 -3.99
N PRO A 150 15.07 6.48 -4.73
CA PRO A 150 15.73 6.05 -5.96
C PRO A 150 16.83 5.02 -5.70
N LYS A 151 17.01 4.08 -6.64
CA LYS A 151 18.19 3.20 -6.66
C LYS A 151 19.44 4.10 -6.69
N SER A 152 20.33 3.94 -5.71
CA SER A 152 21.63 4.61 -5.71
C SER A 152 22.47 3.97 -6.81
N GLY A 153 22.86 4.77 -7.81
CA GLY A 153 23.75 4.35 -8.90
C GLY A 153 25.22 4.26 -8.51
#